data_AF-A0A523ZKG8-F1
#
_entry.id   AF-A0A523ZKG8-F1
#
_cell.length_a   1.000
_cell.length_b   1.000
_cell.length_c   1.000
_cell.angle_alpha   90.00
_cell.angle_beta   90.00
_cell.angle_gamma   90.00
#
_symmetry.space_group_name_H-M   'P 1'
#
loop_
_entity.id
_entity.type
_entity.pdbx_description
1 polymer ?
#
loop_
_entity_poly.entity_id
_entity_poly.type
_entity_poly.pdbx_seq_one_letter_code
_entity_poly.pdbx_strand_id
1 'polypeptide(L)' 'MPLKVYKPTSPGRRGMTGASFEEITKTKPEKSLLRPLKKKAGRSNQGRITVRHRGGGAKRMYR' A
#
# COMPACT_ATOMS: atom_id res chain seq x y z
N MET A 1 7.11 15.56 1.80
CA MET A 1 7.85 14.29 1.57
C MET A 1 8.86 14.40 0.43
N PRO A 2 10.17 14.36 0.75
CA PRO A 2 11.24 14.28 -0.25
C PRO A 2 11.22 12.97 -1.04
N LEU A 3 11.79 13.00 -2.25
CA LEU A 3 11.88 11.86 -3.15
C LEU A 3 13.29 11.25 -3.10
N LYS A 4 13.36 9.94 -2.85
CA LYS A 4 14.59 9.14 -2.85
C LYS A 4 14.76 8.45 -4.20
N VAL A 5 15.81 8.83 -4.93
CA VAL A 5 16.23 8.13 -6.16
C VAL A 5 17.12 6.96 -5.78
N TYR A 6 16.81 5.75 -6.27
CA TYR A 6 17.63 4.56 -5.99
C TYR A 6 18.78 4.42 -6.99
N LYS A 7 19.92 3.87 -6.55
CA LYS A 7 21.02 3.51 -7.45
C LYS A 7 20.57 2.38 -8.42
N PRO A 8 20.98 2.41 -9.70
CA PRO A 8 20.55 1.44 -10.70
C PRO A 8 21.30 0.09 -10.57
N THR A 9 21.10 -0.62 -9.47
CA THR A 9 21.76 -1.93 -9.21
C THR A 9 21.11 -3.10 -9.94
N SER A 10 19.93 -2.91 -10.54
CA SER A 10 19.23 -3.89 -11.37
C SER A 10 18.31 -3.18 -12.39
N PRO A 11 17.89 -3.84 -13.49
CA PRO A 11 17.03 -3.22 -14.50
C PRO A 11 15.73 -2.64 -13.92
N GLY A 12 15.10 -3.36 -12.99
CA GLY A 12 13.86 -2.91 -12.33
C GLY A 12 14.05 -1.71 -11.39
N ARG A 13 15.29 -1.42 -10.94
CA ARG A 13 15.60 -0.26 -10.08
C ARG A 13 16.04 0.97 -10.84
N ARG A 14 16.34 0.89 -12.14
CA ARG A 14 17.02 1.94 -12.91
C ARG A 14 16.27 3.28 -12.95
N GLY A 15 14.94 3.27 -12.90
CA GLY A 15 14.10 4.47 -12.79
C GLY A 15 13.23 4.48 -11.53
N MET A 16 13.53 3.63 -10.55
CA MET A 16 12.71 3.51 -9.35
C MET A 16 12.96 4.70 -8.41
N THR A 17 11.87 5.27 -7.91
CA THR A 17 11.87 6.32 -6.91
C THR A 17 11.01 5.91 -5.72
N GLY A 18 11.39 6.34 -4.52
CA GLY A 18 10.61 6.11 -3.29
C GLY A 18 10.39 7.40 -2.51
N ALA A 19 9.49 7.39 -1.54
CA ALA A 19 9.39 8.47 -0.57
C ALA A 19 10.47 8.32 0.51
N SER A 20 11.07 9.42 0.99
CA SER A 20 12.11 9.37 2.05
C SER A 20 11.55 9.23 3.47
N PHE A 21 10.25 9.49 3.67
CA PHE A 21 9.52 9.33 4.94
C PHE A 21 10.09 10.09 6.16
N GLU A 22 10.86 11.16 5.96
CA GLU A 22 11.49 11.95 7.04
C GLU A 22 10.48 12.55 8.04
N GLU A 23 9.27 12.88 7.58
CA GLU A 23 8.19 13.44 8.41
C GLU A 23 7.50 12.39 9.29
N ILE A 24 7.73 11.08 9.07
CA ILE A 24 7.08 10.01 9.82
C ILE A 24 7.77 9.84 11.18
N THR A 25 7.11 10.31 12.23
CA THR A 25 7.64 10.29 13.61
C THR A 25 7.49 8.94 14.32
N LYS A 26 6.49 8.13 13.95
CA LYS A 26 6.23 6.81 14.54
C LYS A 26 5.85 5.79 13.47
N THR A 27 6.42 4.59 13.56
CA THR A 27 6.20 3.51 12.58
C THR A 27 4.99 2.63 12.91
N LYS A 28 4.66 2.49 14.20
CA LYS A 28 3.53 1.69 14.68
C LYS A 28 2.32 2.60 15.00
N PRO A 29 1.10 2.25 14.56
CA PRO A 29 -0.12 2.96 14.96
C PRO A 29 -0.50 2.69 16.41
N GLU A 30 -1.34 3.58 16.94
CA GLU A 30 -2.10 3.35 18.16
C GLU A 30 -3.08 2.18 17.99
N LYS A 31 -3.07 1.22 18.92
CA LYS A 31 -3.78 -0.06 18.76
C LYS A 31 -5.30 0.10 18.85
N SER A 32 -5.77 1.00 19.72
CA SER A 32 -7.20 1.23 19.97
C SER A 32 -7.94 1.82 18.76
N LEU A 33 -7.21 2.52 17.88
CA LEU A 33 -7.78 3.15 16.68
C LEU A 33 -7.79 2.23 15.45
N LEU A 34 -7.27 1.01 15.57
CA LEU A 34 -7.21 0.08 14.43
C LEU A 34 -8.51 -0.70 14.26
N ARG A 35 -8.96 -0.81 13.00
CA ARG A 35 -10.05 -1.71 12.61
C ARG A 35 -9.63 -2.62 11.45
N PRO A 36 -10.13 -3.87 11.39
CA PRO A 36 -9.84 -4.75 10.27
C PRO A 36 -10.46 -4.22 8.98
N LEU A 37 -9.66 -4.08 7.92
CA LEU A 37 -10.15 -3.68 6.60
C LEU A 37 -10.46 -4.91 5.74
N LYS A 38 -11.76 -5.20 5.55
CA LYS A 38 -12.19 -6.31 4.68
C LYS A 38 -11.96 -5.97 3.21
N LYS A 39 -11.13 -6.77 2.53
CA LYS A 39 -10.88 -6.61 1.09
C LYS A 39 -12.00 -7.23 0.28
N LYS A 40 -12.60 -6.45 -0.62
CA LYS A 40 -13.60 -6.94 -1.59
C LYS A 40 -12.99 -7.47 -2.89
N ALA A 41 -11.73 -7.16 -3.17
CA ALA A 41 -11.01 -7.59 -4.39
C ALA A 41 -11.80 -7.35 -5.70
N GLY A 42 -12.50 -6.22 -5.81
CA GLY A 42 -13.29 -5.86 -7.00
C GLY A 42 -14.63 -6.58 -7.14
N ARG A 43 -15.04 -7.39 -6.15
CA ARG A 43 -16.30 -8.15 -6.17
C ARG A 43 -17.45 -7.44 -5.43
N SER A 44 -18.67 -7.63 -5.93
CA SER A 44 -19.92 -7.22 -5.28
C SER A 44 -20.37 -8.21 -4.20
N ASN A 45 -21.50 -7.92 -3.54
CA ASN A 45 -22.18 -8.83 -2.61
C ASN A 45 -22.65 -10.15 -3.27
N GLN A 46 -22.87 -10.17 -4.59
CA GLN A 46 -23.19 -11.37 -5.36
C GLN A 46 -21.93 -12.17 -5.78
N GLY A 47 -20.73 -11.74 -5.38
CA GLY A 47 -19.46 -12.39 -5.73
C GLY A 47 -18.96 -12.13 -7.16
N ARG A 48 -19.71 -11.38 -7.97
CA ARG A 48 -19.34 -11.00 -9.34
C ARG A 48 -18.31 -9.89 -9.36
N ILE A 49 -17.37 -9.94 -10.30
CA ILE A 49 -16.39 -8.86 -10.51
C ILE A 49 -17.13 -7.67 -11.13
N THR A 50 -17.26 -6.58 -10.37
CA THR A 50 -17.83 -5.31 -10.86
C THR A 50 -16.74 -4.30 -11.18
N VAL A 51 -15.56 -4.42 -10.57
CA VAL A 51 -14.40 -3.58 -10.85
C VAL A 51 -13.18 -4.48 -11.16
N ARG A 52 -12.66 -4.36 -12.38
CA ARG A 52 -11.49 -5.12 -12.86
C ARG A 52 -10.17 -4.58 -12.29
N HIS A 53 -9.11 -5.38 -12.42
CA HIS A 53 -7.74 -5.05 -12.00
C HIS A 53 -7.59 -4.70 -10.50
N ARG A 54 -8.44 -5.28 -9.64
CA ARG A 54 -8.38 -5.14 -8.17
C ARG A 54 -8.16 -6.51 -7.53
N GLY A 55 -7.17 -6.62 -6.64
CA GLY A 55 -6.82 -7.87 -5.96
C GLY A 55 -5.31 -7.97 -5.69
N GLY A 56 -4.88 -8.91 -4.85
CA GLY A 56 -3.44 -9.24 -4.67
C GLY A 56 -2.58 -8.28 -3.85
N GLY A 57 -3.05 -7.08 -3.51
CA GLY A 57 -2.24 -6.13 -2.70
C GLY A 57 -1.96 -6.60 -1.26
N ALA A 58 -0.97 -6.00 -0.60
CA ALA A 58 -0.58 -6.30 0.80
C ALA A 58 -1.74 -6.07 1.80
N LYS A 59 -1.80 -6.83 2.90
CA LYS A 59 -2.84 -6.69 3.94
C LYS A 59 -2.70 -5.33 4.64
N ARG A 60 -3.83 -4.67 4.90
CA ARG A 60 -3.88 -3.35 5.54
C ARG A 60 -4.88 -3.38 6.69
N MET A 61 -4.60 -2.60 7.73
CA MET A 61 -5.57 -2.24 8.76
C MET A 61 -6.14 -0.87 8.41
N TYR A 62 -7.43 -0.69 8.71
CA TYR A 62 -8.05 0.64 8.68
C TYR A 62 -7.59 1.41 9.92
N ARG A 63 -7.29 2.69 9.73
CA ARG A 63 -6.95 3.68 10.74
C ARG A 63 -7.91 4.83 10.54
#